data_AF-A6K299-F1
#
_entry.id   AF-A6K299-F1
#
_cell.length_a   1.000
_cell.length_b   1.000
_cell.length_c   1.000
_cell.angle_alpha   90.00
_cell.angle_beta   90.00
_cell.angle_gamma   90.00
#
_symmetry.space_group_name_H-M   'P 1'
#
loop_
_entity.id
_entity.type
_entity.pdbx_description
1 polymer ?
#
loop_
_entity_poly.entity_id
_entity_poly.type
_entity_poly.pdbx_seq_one_letter_code
_entity_poly.pdbx_strand_id
1 'polypeptide(L)'
;MMPPNASLLINPLQFTDEGNYIVKVNIQGNGTLSASQKIQVTVDDPVMKPMVQFHPASGAVEYVGNITLTCRVEGGTRLVYQWRKNGKPININSSHSFSPQNHTLRIVPATKEDIGNYTCLVSNPVSEMESDIIIPTIYYGPYGLQVNSDKGLKVGEVFTVDLGEAVLFDCSADSYPPNTYSWIRRSANTTRVIKHGPRLEVASDKVAQKTADYVCCAYNNITGRRDETHFTVIITSVGLEKLAQRGKSLSPLASITGISLFFIISMCLLFLWKKFQPYKAIRQKLEGRPESEYRKAQSFSGHEDALGDFGIYEFVAFPDASAVPRMSSRSAPASDGVTGQDFQGTIYEVIQHIPAQQQDDTE
;
A
#
# COMPACT_ATOMS: atom_id res chain seq x y z
N MET A 1 21.13 26.71 -58.18
CA MET A 1 22.22 25.73 -58.05
C MET A 1 22.35 25.24 -56.64
N MET A 2 22.38 23.92 -56.45
CA MET A 2 22.88 23.38 -55.18
C MET A 2 24.40 23.64 -55.06
N PRO A 3 24.94 23.90 -53.86
CA PRO A 3 26.38 23.85 -53.63
C PRO A 3 26.92 22.43 -53.88
N PRO A 4 28.21 22.27 -54.22
CA PRO A 4 28.82 20.96 -54.41
C PRO A 4 28.84 20.16 -53.10
N ASN A 5 28.55 18.86 -53.19
CA ASN A 5 28.44 17.98 -52.03
C ASN A 5 29.82 17.48 -51.56
N ALA A 6 30.45 18.20 -50.63
CA ALA A 6 31.72 17.83 -50.00
C ALA A 6 31.58 16.77 -48.89
N SER A 7 30.76 15.74 -49.09
CA SER A 7 30.54 14.66 -48.12
C SER A 7 31.54 13.53 -48.33
N LEU A 8 32.30 13.17 -47.27
CA LEU A 8 33.07 11.94 -47.21
C LEU A 8 32.17 10.79 -46.75
N LEU A 9 32.17 9.67 -47.50
CA LEU A 9 31.54 8.41 -47.09
C LEU A 9 32.62 7.37 -46.81
N ILE A 10 32.60 6.80 -45.62
CA ILE A 10 33.48 5.69 -45.21
C ILE A 10 32.61 4.43 -45.10
N ASN A 11 32.88 3.41 -45.93
CA ASN A 11 32.13 2.16 -45.97
C ASN A 11 32.97 1.03 -46.60
N PRO A 12 33.27 -0.08 -45.90
CA PRO A 12 32.97 -0.33 -44.49
C PRO A 12 33.75 0.60 -43.57
N LEU A 13 33.18 0.91 -42.40
CA LEU A 13 33.87 1.62 -41.32
C LEU A 13 34.81 0.66 -40.56
N GLN A 14 36.02 1.10 -40.24
CA GLN A 14 37.03 0.33 -39.53
C GLN A 14 37.68 1.18 -38.42
N PHE A 15 38.25 0.54 -37.38
CA PHE A 15 38.92 1.26 -36.30
C PHE A 15 40.11 2.13 -36.75
N THR A 16 40.72 1.82 -37.89
CA THR A 16 41.76 2.65 -38.52
C THR A 16 41.25 4.01 -39.03
N ASP A 17 39.93 4.18 -39.14
CA ASP A 17 39.31 5.42 -39.59
C ASP A 17 39.09 6.42 -38.43
N GLU A 18 39.36 6.03 -37.17
CA GLU A 18 39.38 6.93 -36.01
C GLU A 18 40.55 7.92 -36.14
N GLY A 19 40.25 9.22 -36.15
CA GLY A 19 41.26 10.22 -36.45
C GLY A 19 40.77 11.65 -36.61
N ASN A 20 41.65 12.49 -37.17
CA ASN A 20 41.45 13.92 -37.35
C ASN A 20 41.30 14.26 -38.84
N TYR A 21 40.07 14.51 -39.27
CA TYR A 21 39.72 14.88 -40.63
C TYR A 21 39.75 16.41 -40.79
N ILE A 22 40.09 16.90 -41.98
CA ILE A 22 40.09 18.34 -42.29
C ILE A 22 39.41 18.55 -43.64
N VAL A 23 38.19 19.09 -43.63
CA VAL A 23 37.55 19.59 -44.84
C VAL A 23 38.13 20.97 -45.16
N LYS A 24 38.47 21.21 -46.43
CA LYS A 24 39.00 22.48 -46.93
C LYS A 24 38.18 22.93 -48.14
N VAL A 25 37.53 24.09 -48.03
CA VAL A 25 36.75 24.70 -49.12
C VAL A 25 37.55 25.87 -49.67
N ASN A 26 37.85 25.83 -50.97
CA ASN A 26 38.53 26.90 -51.70
C ASN A 26 37.57 27.51 -52.72
N ILE A 27 37.33 28.82 -52.62
CA ILE A 27 36.50 29.59 -53.55
C ILE A 27 37.43 30.45 -54.39
N GLN A 28 37.47 30.20 -55.70
CA GLN A 28 38.15 31.05 -56.67
C GLN A 28 37.19 32.12 -57.19
N GLY A 29 37.52 33.38 -56.91
CA GLY A 29 36.80 34.56 -57.42
C GLY A 29 37.78 35.69 -57.71
N ASN A 30 37.39 36.94 -57.40
CA ASN A 30 38.27 38.12 -57.49
C ASN A 30 39.26 38.19 -56.30
N GLY A 31 39.94 37.07 -56.04
CA GLY A 31 40.60 36.71 -54.79
C GLY A 31 40.34 35.23 -54.45
N THR A 32 41.25 34.58 -53.74
CA THR A 32 41.06 33.21 -53.25
C THR A 32 40.63 33.26 -51.79
N LEU A 33 39.41 32.80 -51.50
CA LEU A 33 38.95 32.60 -50.13
C LEU A 33 39.08 31.10 -49.80
N SER A 34 39.71 30.78 -48.68
CA SER A 34 39.82 29.42 -48.18
C SER A 34 39.28 29.33 -46.76
N ALA A 35 38.55 28.25 -46.47
CA ALA A 35 38.05 27.93 -45.15
C ALA A 35 38.35 26.46 -44.85
N SER A 36 38.75 26.15 -43.62
CA SER A 36 39.04 24.77 -43.20
C SER A 36 38.46 24.45 -41.84
N GLN A 37 37.71 23.35 -41.74
CA GLN A 37 37.19 22.85 -40.47
C GLN A 37 37.86 21.52 -40.13
N LYS A 38 38.36 21.41 -38.90
CA LYS A 38 38.87 20.16 -38.33
C LYS A 38 37.73 19.39 -37.66
N ILE A 39 37.66 18.09 -37.88
CA ILE A 39 36.66 17.18 -37.32
C ILE A 39 37.41 16.02 -36.67
N GLN A 40 37.07 15.69 -35.42
CA GLN A 40 37.52 14.45 -34.78
C GLN A 40 36.43 13.39 -34.98
N VAL A 41 36.83 12.24 -35.51
CA VAL A 41 35.96 11.09 -35.75
C VAL A 41 36.46 9.95 -34.87
N THR A 42 35.55 9.31 -34.14
CA THR A 42 35.82 8.14 -33.29
C THR A 42 34.98 6.97 -33.77
N VAL A 43 35.53 5.76 -33.76
CA VAL A 43 34.87 4.54 -34.23
C VAL A 43 34.59 3.62 -33.05
N ASP A 44 33.31 3.43 -32.73
CA ASP A 44 32.86 2.62 -31.59
C ASP A 44 32.17 1.33 -32.03
N ASP A 45 32.51 0.22 -31.38
CA ASP A 45 31.69 -1.00 -31.39
C ASP A 45 30.46 -0.79 -30.49
N PRO A 46 29.26 -1.25 -30.89
CA PRO A 46 28.08 -1.18 -30.04
C PRO A 46 28.23 -2.08 -28.80
N VAL A 47 27.65 -1.64 -27.68
CA VAL A 47 27.67 -2.34 -26.39
C VAL A 47 26.90 -3.66 -26.48
N MET A 48 27.55 -4.77 -26.12
CA MET A 48 26.86 -6.07 -25.97
C MET A 48 26.04 -6.13 -24.66
N LYS A 49 25.05 -7.03 -24.58
CA LYS A 49 24.18 -7.14 -23.40
C LYS A 49 25.00 -7.40 -22.12
N PRO A 50 24.91 -6.55 -21.08
CA PRO A 50 25.68 -6.74 -19.85
C PRO A 50 25.21 -7.94 -19.02
N MET A 51 26.15 -8.67 -18.43
CA MET A 51 25.92 -9.77 -17.50
C MET A 51 26.32 -9.35 -16.09
N VAL A 52 25.40 -9.48 -15.13
CA VAL A 52 25.68 -9.20 -13.71
C VAL A 52 25.95 -10.49 -12.94
N GLN A 53 27.06 -10.52 -12.21
CA GLN A 53 27.42 -11.53 -11.22
C GLN A 53 27.26 -10.94 -9.83
N PHE A 54 26.79 -11.72 -8.85
CA PHE A 54 26.69 -11.30 -7.45
C PHE A 54 27.47 -12.26 -6.53
N HIS A 55 28.07 -11.70 -5.48
CA HIS A 55 28.81 -12.45 -4.47
C HIS A 55 28.50 -11.90 -3.06
N PRO A 56 28.31 -12.76 -2.05
CA PRO A 56 28.26 -14.22 -2.12
C PRO A 56 26.95 -14.72 -2.76
N ALA A 57 27.03 -15.83 -3.50
CA ALA A 57 25.87 -16.43 -4.17
C ALA A 57 24.80 -16.96 -3.20
N SER A 58 25.19 -17.23 -1.94
CA SER A 58 24.30 -17.60 -0.84
C SER A 58 23.48 -16.43 -0.28
N GLY A 59 23.77 -15.19 -0.66
CA GLY A 59 23.27 -14.01 0.04
C GLY A 59 24.03 -13.68 1.33
N ALA A 60 23.70 -12.53 1.92
CA ALA A 60 24.36 -11.95 3.08
C ALA A 60 23.43 -11.87 4.32
N VAL A 61 24.01 -11.98 5.53
CA VAL A 61 23.29 -11.73 6.78
C VAL A 61 23.37 -10.25 7.13
N GLU A 62 22.24 -9.65 7.48
CA GLU A 62 22.11 -8.22 7.80
C GLU A 62 23.03 -7.75 8.94
N TYR A 63 23.73 -6.63 8.69
CA TYR A 63 24.79 -6.02 9.51
C TYR A 63 26.04 -6.89 9.72
N VAL A 64 26.17 -8.04 9.03
CA VAL A 64 27.30 -8.99 9.20
C VAL A 64 27.98 -9.32 7.88
N GLY A 65 27.21 -9.53 6.82
CA GLY A 65 27.70 -9.86 5.49
C GLY A 65 27.74 -8.64 4.55
N ASN A 66 28.54 -8.78 3.50
CA ASN A 66 28.73 -7.80 2.44
C ASN A 66 28.19 -8.35 1.12
N ILE A 67 27.73 -7.48 0.22
CA ILE A 67 27.33 -7.87 -1.15
C ILE A 67 28.22 -7.13 -2.15
N THR A 68 28.69 -7.84 -3.16
CA THR A 68 29.41 -7.29 -4.32
C THR A 68 28.67 -7.70 -5.59
N LEU A 69 28.27 -6.71 -6.39
CA LEU A 69 27.69 -6.92 -7.72
C LEU A 69 28.71 -6.47 -8.76
N THR A 70 29.04 -7.33 -9.71
CA THR A 70 30.00 -7.05 -10.79
C THR A 70 29.33 -7.22 -12.14
N CYS A 71 29.39 -6.16 -12.95
CA CYS A 71 28.85 -6.09 -14.29
C CYS A 71 29.97 -6.35 -15.30
N ARG A 72 29.73 -7.26 -16.25
CA ARG A 72 30.66 -7.62 -17.33
C ARG A 72 29.96 -7.44 -18.67
N VAL A 73 30.75 -7.09 -19.68
CA VAL A 73 30.32 -6.95 -21.08
C VAL A 73 31.39 -7.61 -21.95
N GLU A 74 30.98 -8.34 -22.98
CA GLU A 74 31.90 -9.11 -23.85
C GLU A 74 32.41 -8.31 -25.06
N GLY A 75 31.74 -7.22 -25.45
CA GLY A 75 32.11 -6.37 -26.58
C GLY A 75 31.49 -4.97 -26.52
N GLY A 76 32.12 -4.02 -27.20
CA GLY A 76 31.80 -2.60 -27.15
C GLY A 76 32.95 -1.76 -26.59
N THR A 77 33.14 -0.56 -27.14
CA THR A 77 34.23 0.38 -26.81
C THR A 77 33.79 1.48 -25.85
N ARG A 78 34.75 2.14 -25.18
CA ARG A 78 34.54 3.36 -24.37
C ARG A 78 33.39 3.27 -23.35
N LEU A 79 33.24 2.09 -22.74
CA LEU A 79 32.12 1.72 -21.88
C LEU A 79 32.01 2.58 -20.61
N VAL A 80 30.83 3.13 -20.36
CA VAL A 80 30.44 3.83 -19.13
C VAL A 80 29.42 2.98 -18.36
N TYR A 81 29.66 2.72 -17.08
CA TYR A 81 28.82 1.86 -16.24
C TYR A 81 27.97 2.69 -15.26
N GLN A 82 26.66 2.40 -15.18
CA GLN A 82 25.75 2.96 -14.19
C GLN A 82 24.91 1.85 -13.53
N TRP A 83 25.08 1.67 -12.22
CA TRP A 83 24.22 0.79 -11.44
C TRP A 83 22.89 1.45 -11.11
N ARG A 84 21.81 0.65 -11.21
CA ARG A 84 20.46 1.04 -10.85
C ARG A 84 19.84 0.07 -9.86
N LYS A 85 19.00 0.60 -8.99
CA LYS A 85 18.15 -0.15 -8.05
C LYS A 85 16.72 0.33 -8.22
N ASN A 86 15.80 -0.61 -8.46
CA ASN A 86 14.39 -0.32 -8.72
C ASN A 86 14.22 0.75 -9.82
N GLY A 87 15.03 0.65 -10.89
CA GLY A 87 15.09 1.57 -12.03
C GLY A 87 15.85 2.89 -11.81
N LYS A 88 16.19 3.25 -10.56
CA LYS A 88 16.84 4.53 -10.20
C LYS A 88 18.36 4.38 -10.07
N PRO A 89 19.18 5.33 -10.55
CA PRO A 89 20.62 5.32 -10.32
C PRO A 89 21.00 5.24 -8.84
N ILE A 90 22.03 4.47 -8.53
CA ILE A 90 22.57 4.33 -7.18
C ILE A 90 23.66 5.38 -6.94
N ASN A 91 23.53 6.14 -5.85
CA ASN A 91 24.54 7.11 -5.42
C ASN A 91 25.45 6.50 -4.34
N ILE A 92 26.71 6.97 -4.29
CA ILE A 92 27.65 6.64 -3.21
C ILE A 92 27.07 7.14 -1.87
N ASN A 93 27.18 6.31 -0.84
CA ASN A 93 26.80 6.65 0.53
C ASN A 93 27.67 5.86 1.54
N SER A 94 27.28 5.81 2.81
CA SER A 94 28.05 5.12 3.86
C SER A 94 28.14 3.59 3.72
N SER A 95 27.21 2.94 3.01
CA SER A 95 27.27 1.50 2.71
C SER A 95 27.56 1.17 1.25
N HIS A 96 27.23 2.07 0.32
CA HIS A 96 27.37 1.86 -1.12
C HIS A 96 28.63 2.53 -1.68
N SER A 97 29.51 1.73 -2.31
CA SER A 97 30.73 2.21 -2.97
C SER A 97 30.97 1.52 -4.32
N PHE A 98 31.70 2.18 -5.22
CA PHE A 98 31.98 1.68 -6.57
C PHE A 98 33.47 1.37 -6.77
N SER A 99 33.77 0.44 -7.69
CA SER A 99 35.08 0.32 -8.35
C SER A 99 35.44 1.60 -9.13
N PRO A 100 36.72 1.91 -9.40
CA PRO A 100 37.11 3.10 -10.16
C PRO A 100 36.46 3.24 -11.55
N GLN A 101 36.14 2.12 -12.21
CA GLN A 101 35.45 2.08 -13.51
C GLN A 101 33.92 1.92 -13.39
N ASN A 102 33.34 2.07 -12.20
CA ASN A 102 31.94 1.82 -11.82
C ASN A 102 31.35 0.43 -12.16
N HIS A 103 32.08 -0.47 -12.84
CA HIS A 103 31.62 -1.82 -13.20
C HIS A 103 31.31 -2.75 -12.02
N THR A 104 31.60 -2.36 -10.78
CA THR A 104 31.29 -3.12 -9.57
C THR A 104 30.74 -2.21 -8.48
N LEU A 105 29.60 -2.60 -7.93
CA LEU A 105 29.00 -2.03 -6.71
C LEU A 105 29.37 -2.92 -5.51
N ARG A 106 29.76 -2.30 -4.41
CA ARG A 106 29.95 -2.94 -3.10
C ARG A 106 28.97 -2.34 -2.10
N ILE A 107 28.33 -3.21 -1.33
CA ILE A 107 27.37 -2.90 -0.27
C ILE A 107 27.93 -3.48 1.03
N VAL A 108 28.33 -2.60 1.97
CA VAL A 108 29.14 -2.95 3.16
C VAL A 108 28.71 -2.11 4.37
N PRO A 109 28.14 -2.71 5.43
CA PRO A 109 27.47 -4.01 5.43
C PRO A 109 26.19 -3.98 4.58
N ALA A 110 25.64 -5.14 4.25
CA ALA A 110 24.29 -5.24 3.71
C ALA A 110 23.24 -5.10 4.83
N THR A 111 22.14 -4.39 4.55
CA THR A 111 20.97 -4.26 5.44
C THR A 111 19.67 -4.62 4.70
N LYS A 112 18.56 -4.77 5.41
CA LYS A 112 17.24 -5.02 4.80
C LYS A 112 16.85 -3.97 3.75
N GLU A 113 17.24 -2.72 3.95
CA GLU A 113 17.02 -1.62 2.99
C GLU A 113 17.70 -1.87 1.65
N ASP A 114 18.72 -2.74 1.61
CA ASP A 114 19.44 -3.11 0.39
C ASP A 114 18.65 -4.06 -0.52
N ILE A 115 17.55 -4.65 -0.05
CA ILE A 115 16.66 -5.48 -0.89
C ILE A 115 16.08 -4.66 -2.07
N GLY A 116 16.10 -5.24 -3.27
CA GLY A 116 15.51 -4.64 -4.47
C GLY A 116 15.99 -5.28 -5.77
N ASN A 117 15.47 -4.77 -6.88
CA ASN A 117 15.83 -5.18 -8.24
C ASN A 117 17.04 -4.36 -8.71
N TYR A 118 18.18 -5.00 -8.88
CA TYR A 118 19.41 -4.37 -9.38
C TYR A 118 19.60 -4.64 -10.87
N THR A 119 19.99 -3.60 -11.60
CA THR A 119 20.43 -3.67 -13.00
C THR A 119 21.72 -2.88 -13.20
N CYS A 120 22.48 -3.29 -14.21
CA CYS A 120 23.63 -2.54 -14.71
C CYS A 120 23.29 -2.00 -16.10
N LEU A 121 23.28 -0.68 -16.23
CA LEU A 121 23.20 0.02 -17.51
C LEU A 121 24.63 0.28 -17.99
N VAL A 122 24.94 -0.06 -19.23
CA VAL A 122 26.23 0.23 -19.86
C VAL A 122 26.00 0.93 -21.19
N SER A 123 26.68 2.06 -21.40
CA SER A 123 26.57 2.86 -22.61
C SER A 123 27.91 3.34 -23.14
N ASN A 124 27.90 3.72 -24.41
CA ASN A 124 29.00 4.36 -25.13
C ASN A 124 28.44 5.38 -26.15
N PRO A 125 29.27 6.08 -26.95
CA PRO A 125 28.79 7.13 -27.85
C PRO A 125 27.75 6.72 -28.90
N VAL A 126 27.58 5.42 -29.18
CA VAL A 126 26.70 4.90 -30.25
C VAL A 126 25.55 4.02 -29.74
N SER A 127 25.56 3.58 -28.48
CA SER A 127 24.61 2.58 -27.97
C SER A 127 24.52 2.52 -26.44
N GLU A 128 23.41 1.98 -25.94
CA GLU A 128 23.16 1.74 -24.52
C GLU A 128 22.42 0.40 -24.34
N MET A 129 22.83 -0.41 -23.37
CA MET A 129 22.25 -1.71 -23.05
C MET A 129 22.14 -1.93 -21.54
N GLU A 130 21.04 -2.54 -21.09
CA GLU A 130 20.82 -2.89 -19.68
C GLU A 130 20.94 -4.40 -19.44
N SER A 131 21.44 -4.79 -18.26
CA SER A 131 21.51 -6.18 -17.83
C SER A 131 20.13 -6.77 -17.53
N ASP A 132 20.05 -8.10 -17.41
CA ASP A 132 18.94 -8.73 -16.71
C ASP A 132 18.87 -8.27 -15.24
N ILE A 133 17.69 -8.34 -14.64
CA ILE A 133 17.43 -7.98 -13.24
C ILE A 133 18.00 -9.05 -12.31
N ILE A 134 18.82 -8.63 -11.35
CA ILE A 134 19.31 -9.48 -10.25
C ILE A 134 18.70 -8.99 -8.92
N ILE A 135 18.31 -9.93 -8.06
CA ILE A 135 17.78 -9.65 -6.72
C ILE A 135 18.71 -10.31 -5.69
N PRO A 136 19.64 -9.56 -5.06
CA PRO A 136 20.55 -10.12 -4.06
C PRO A 136 19.79 -10.59 -2.82
N THR A 137 20.09 -11.80 -2.34
CA THR A 137 19.46 -12.36 -1.14
C THR A 137 20.07 -11.76 0.13
N ILE A 138 19.21 -11.21 1.01
CA ILE A 138 19.59 -10.64 2.30
C ILE A 138 18.75 -11.28 3.39
N TYR A 139 19.41 -11.84 4.41
CA TYR A 139 18.78 -12.47 5.56
C TYR A 139 18.66 -11.46 6.71
N TYR A 140 17.44 -11.21 7.18
CA TYR A 140 17.12 -10.11 8.09
C TYR A 140 16.07 -10.51 9.13
N GLY A 141 16.00 -9.79 10.25
CA GLY A 141 15.02 -10.00 11.33
C GLY A 141 15.28 -11.22 12.23
N PRO A 142 14.33 -11.62 13.11
CA PRO A 142 12.96 -11.09 13.25
C PRO A 142 12.89 -9.60 13.59
N TYR A 143 11.85 -8.94 13.09
CA TYR A 143 11.47 -7.56 13.44
C TYR A 143 9.97 -7.42 13.67
N GLY A 144 9.62 -6.52 14.59
CA GLY A 144 8.23 -6.07 14.80
C GLY A 144 7.30 -7.17 15.30
N LEU A 145 7.80 -8.05 16.17
CA LEU A 145 7.07 -9.20 16.68
C LEU A 145 5.77 -8.80 17.37
N GLN A 146 4.65 -9.34 16.88
CA GLN A 146 3.31 -9.02 17.32
C GLN A 146 2.51 -10.29 17.56
N VAL A 147 1.84 -10.35 18.71
CA VAL A 147 0.73 -11.28 18.95
C VAL A 147 -0.58 -10.58 18.67
N ASN A 148 -1.45 -11.25 17.92
CA ASN A 148 -2.84 -10.88 17.63
C ASN A 148 -3.76 -12.03 18.05
N SER A 149 -5.07 -11.77 18.13
CA SER A 149 -6.07 -12.77 18.51
C SER A 149 -7.29 -12.70 17.60
N ASP A 150 -7.97 -13.84 17.41
CA ASP A 150 -9.23 -13.95 16.66
C ASP A 150 -10.43 -13.32 17.40
N LYS A 151 -10.42 -13.38 18.74
CA LYS A 151 -11.53 -12.97 19.61
C LYS A 151 -11.13 -12.12 20.81
N GLY A 152 -9.88 -12.24 21.27
CA GLY A 152 -9.41 -11.56 22.47
C GLY A 152 -9.29 -10.05 22.26
N LEU A 153 -9.99 -9.25 23.06
CA LEU A 153 -9.89 -7.80 23.00
C LEU A 153 -8.53 -7.34 23.57
N LYS A 154 -7.71 -6.76 22.70
CA LYS A 154 -6.35 -6.29 23.02
C LYS A 154 -6.38 -4.87 23.58
N VAL A 155 -5.83 -4.67 24.78
CA VAL A 155 -5.60 -3.37 25.42
C VAL A 155 -4.14 -3.33 25.88
N GLY A 156 -3.28 -2.71 25.08
CA GLY A 156 -1.82 -2.79 25.26
C GLY A 156 -1.32 -4.23 25.09
N GLU A 157 -0.61 -4.74 26.11
CA GLU A 157 -0.14 -6.13 26.20
C GLU A 157 -1.14 -7.07 26.90
N VAL A 158 -2.35 -6.61 27.22
CA VAL A 158 -3.39 -7.42 27.88
C VAL A 158 -4.47 -7.82 26.88
N PHE A 159 -4.84 -9.10 26.88
CA PHE A 159 -5.99 -9.62 26.13
C PHE A 159 -7.08 -10.08 27.08
N THR A 160 -8.30 -9.56 26.92
CA THR A 160 -9.49 -10.06 27.63
C THR A 160 -10.25 -11.08 26.79
N VAL A 161 -10.64 -12.19 27.41
CA VAL A 161 -11.23 -13.38 26.77
C VAL A 161 -12.48 -13.81 27.52
N ASP A 162 -13.60 -14.03 26.81
CA ASP A 162 -14.85 -14.51 27.42
C ASP A 162 -14.76 -15.98 27.89
N LEU A 163 -15.46 -16.30 28.98
CA LEU A 163 -15.50 -17.64 29.57
C LEU A 163 -16.19 -18.67 28.68
N GLY A 164 -15.57 -19.84 28.53
CA GLY A 164 -16.13 -20.99 27.82
C GLY A 164 -15.85 -21.05 26.32
N GLU A 165 -15.18 -20.06 25.72
CA GLU A 165 -14.68 -20.14 24.34
C GLU A 165 -13.19 -20.51 24.28
N ALA A 166 -12.79 -21.20 23.21
CA ALA A 166 -11.39 -21.28 22.82
C ALA A 166 -11.01 -20.02 22.01
N VAL A 167 -9.81 -19.50 22.26
CA VAL A 167 -9.26 -18.31 21.61
C VAL A 167 -7.94 -18.67 20.93
N LEU A 168 -7.78 -18.21 19.69
CA LEU A 168 -6.61 -18.40 18.88
C LEU A 168 -5.74 -17.14 18.93
N PHE A 169 -4.49 -17.32 19.35
CA PHE A 169 -3.43 -16.32 19.25
C PHE A 169 -2.54 -16.66 18.05
N ASP A 170 -2.35 -15.68 17.16
CA ASP A 170 -1.44 -15.75 16.02
C ASP A 170 -0.26 -14.82 16.31
N CYS A 171 0.96 -15.28 16.06
CA CYS A 171 2.18 -14.54 16.31
C CYS A 171 2.99 -14.39 15.02
N SER A 172 3.34 -13.15 14.69
CA SER A 172 4.03 -12.81 13.45
C SER A 172 5.15 -11.79 13.69
N ALA A 173 6.26 -11.98 12.98
CA ALA A 173 7.35 -11.03 12.83
C ALA A 173 7.85 -11.05 11.39
N ASP A 174 8.30 -9.89 10.90
CA ASP A 174 8.90 -9.73 9.58
C ASP A 174 10.34 -10.24 9.59
N SER A 175 10.66 -11.20 8.72
CA SER A 175 11.99 -11.82 8.65
C SER A 175 12.16 -12.64 7.37
N TYR A 176 13.41 -12.74 6.90
CA TYR A 176 13.80 -13.67 5.85
C TYR A 176 15.03 -14.50 6.28
N PRO A 177 15.00 -15.85 6.20
CA PRO A 177 13.83 -16.69 5.91
C PRO A 177 12.74 -16.57 7.01
N PRO A 178 11.55 -17.16 6.81
CA PRO A 178 10.48 -17.13 7.79
C PRO A 178 10.88 -17.67 9.17
N ASN A 179 10.38 -17.00 10.22
CA ASN A 179 10.70 -17.33 11.61
C ASN A 179 10.21 -18.70 12.05
N THR A 180 10.97 -19.33 12.95
CA THR A 180 10.46 -20.36 13.85
C THR A 180 9.84 -19.70 15.08
N TYR A 181 8.72 -20.22 15.56
CA TYR A 181 7.99 -19.65 16.70
C TYR A 181 7.87 -20.67 17.84
N SER A 182 7.94 -20.18 19.07
CA SER A 182 7.63 -20.96 20.28
C SER A 182 6.82 -20.12 21.27
N TRP A 183 5.84 -20.76 21.90
CA TRP A 183 5.00 -20.16 22.92
C TRP A 183 5.44 -20.65 24.28
N ILE A 184 5.75 -19.72 25.17
CA ILE A 184 6.19 -19.99 26.54
C ILE A 184 5.08 -19.50 27.47
N ARG A 185 4.68 -20.33 28.43
CA ARG A 185 3.86 -19.88 29.56
C ARG A 185 4.77 -19.50 30.71
N ARG A 186 4.58 -18.29 31.22
CA ARG A 186 5.23 -17.76 32.42
C ARG A 186 4.25 -17.90 33.59
N SER A 187 4.78 -18.18 34.77
CA SER A 187 4.05 -18.29 36.04
C SER A 187 5.07 -18.10 37.16
N ALA A 188 4.66 -17.64 38.34
CA ALA A 188 5.56 -17.16 39.40
C ALA A 188 6.77 -18.06 39.71
N ASN A 189 6.59 -19.39 39.63
CA ASN A 189 7.63 -20.37 39.96
C ASN A 189 8.17 -21.15 38.73
N THR A 190 7.64 -20.95 37.52
CA THR A 190 8.00 -21.76 36.33
C THR A 190 7.80 -21.00 35.02
N THR A 191 8.81 -21.05 34.14
CA THR A 191 8.68 -20.80 32.69
C THR A 191 8.76 -22.14 31.95
N ARG A 192 7.88 -22.36 30.96
CA ARG A 192 7.94 -23.56 30.10
C ARG A 192 7.44 -23.29 28.69
N VAL A 193 8.11 -23.84 27.68
CA VAL A 193 7.55 -23.92 26.32
C VAL A 193 6.31 -24.82 26.37
N ILE A 194 5.20 -24.36 25.79
CA ILE A 194 3.92 -25.08 25.74
C ILE A 194 3.52 -25.50 24.33
N LYS A 195 4.02 -24.82 23.29
CA LYS A 195 3.72 -25.13 21.88
C LYS A 195 4.78 -24.54 20.95
N HIS A 196 5.01 -25.18 19.81
CA HIS A 196 5.80 -24.63 18.70
C HIS A 196 4.90 -24.27 17.51
N GLY A 197 5.37 -23.37 16.64
CA GLY A 197 4.64 -22.85 15.49
C GLY A 197 3.87 -21.54 15.79
N PRO A 198 3.40 -20.82 14.75
CA PRO A 198 2.93 -19.44 14.85
C PRO A 198 1.58 -19.27 15.56
N ARG A 199 0.93 -20.35 16.03
CA ARG A 199 -0.44 -20.31 16.57
C ARG A 199 -0.61 -21.05 17.88
N LEU A 200 -1.00 -20.34 18.93
CA LEU A 200 -1.41 -20.90 20.22
C LEU A 200 -2.93 -20.85 20.34
N GLU A 201 -3.52 -21.97 20.75
CA GLU A 201 -4.92 -22.04 21.12
C GLU A 201 -5.00 -22.11 22.65
N VAL A 202 -5.86 -21.29 23.26
CA VAL A 202 -6.08 -21.25 24.70
C VAL A 202 -7.56 -21.55 24.95
N ALA A 203 -7.86 -22.73 25.48
CA ALA A 203 -9.19 -23.10 25.93
C ALA A 203 -9.52 -22.41 27.27
N SER A 204 -10.68 -21.76 27.35
CA SER A 204 -11.20 -21.10 28.55
C SER A 204 -11.89 -22.09 29.49
N ASP A 205 -11.20 -23.17 29.84
CA ASP A 205 -11.73 -24.27 30.64
C ASP A 205 -11.90 -23.89 32.12
N LYS A 206 -13.16 -23.91 32.58
CA LYS A 206 -13.71 -23.84 33.97
C LYS A 206 -12.75 -23.50 35.12
N VAL A 207 -12.00 -22.39 35.05
CA VAL A 207 -11.22 -21.86 36.17
C VAL A 207 -11.46 -20.36 36.30
N ALA A 208 -12.03 -19.96 37.43
CA ALA A 208 -12.28 -18.56 37.74
C ALA A 208 -10.97 -17.75 37.87
N GLN A 209 -10.98 -16.51 37.36
CA GLN A 209 -10.02 -15.44 37.67
C GLN A 209 -8.53 -15.85 37.60
N LYS A 210 -8.13 -16.56 36.55
CA LYS A 210 -6.73 -16.97 36.35
C LYS A 210 -6.04 -16.19 35.24
N THR A 211 -5.57 -14.99 35.59
CA THR A 211 -4.56 -14.24 34.85
C THR A 211 -3.40 -15.17 34.48
N ALA A 212 -3.00 -15.15 33.20
CA ALA A 212 -1.95 -16.04 32.70
C ALA A 212 -1.02 -15.29 31.74
N ASP A 213 0.27 -15.28 32.08
CA ASP A 213 1.30 -14.62 31.29
C ASP A 213 1.87 -15.58 30.25
N TYR A 214 1.92 -15.10 29.02
CA TYR A 214 2.45 -15.80 27.87
C TYR A 214 3.54 -14.96 27.19
N VAL A 215 4.44 -15.65 26.52
CA VAL A 215 5.46 -15.06 25.66
C VAL A 215 5.42 -15.78 24.33
N CYS A 216 5.33 -15.02 23.25
CA CYS A 216 5.73 -15.54 21.94
C CYS A 216 7.20 -15.20 21.73
N CYS A 217 8.00 -16.20 21.38
CA CYS A 217 9.40 -16.07 20.98
C CYS A 217 9.51 -16.42 19.49
N ALA A 218 10.03 -15.50 18.69
CA ALA A 218 10.39 -15.74 17.28
C ALA A 218 11.91 -15.86 17.15
N TYR A 219 12.35 -16.78 16.29
CA TYR A 219 13.77 -17.04 16.04
C TYR A 219 14.04 -17.33 14.56
N ASN A 220 14.99 -16.60 13.98
CA ASN A 220 15.49 -16.83 12.62
C ASN A 220 16.82 -17.60 12.69
N ASN A 221 16.82 -18.79 12.10
CA ASN A 221 17.93 -19.74 12.16
C ASN A 221 19.14 -19.38 11.25
N ILE A 222 19.03 -18.36 10.42
CA ILE A 222 20.10 -17.89 9.53
C ILE A 222 20.75 -16.59 10.06
N THR A 223 19.94 -15.66 10.57
CA THR A 223 20.48 -14.44 11.23
C THR A 223 20.96 -14.73 12.66
N GLY A 224 20.52 -15.83 13.26
CA GLY A 224 20.74 -16.16 14.67
C GLY A 224 20.00 -15.25 15.64
N ARG A 225 19.17 -14.32 15.15
CA ARG A 225 18.46 -13.33 15.97
C ARG A 225 17.17 -13.90 16.55
N ARG A 226 16.82 -13.41 17.74
CA ARG A 226 15.59 -13.71 18.49
C ARG A 226 14.85 -12.40 18.77
N ASP A 227 13.53 -12.46 18.76
CA ASP A 227 12.65 -11.43 19.32
C ASP A 227 11.64 -12.12 20.27
N GLU A 228 11.20 -11.43 21.33
CA GLU A 228 10.24 -11.94 22.31
C GLU A 228 9.22 -10.86 22.69
N THR A 229 7.92 -11.18 22.55
CA THR A 229 6.81 -10.30 22.96
C THR A 229 6.03 -10.94 24.09
N HIS A 230 5.72 -10.15 25.11
CA HIS A 230 5.04 -10.59 26.33
C HIS A 230 3.58 -10.14 26.31
N PHE A 231 2.67 -10.99 26.78
CA PHE A 231 1.26 -10.61 26.90
C PHE A 231 0.57 -11.38 28.02
N THR A 232 -0.42 -10.73 28.63
CA THR A 232 -1.22 -11.30 29.72
C THR A 232 -2.63 -11.59 29.23
N VAL A 233 -3.12 -12.81 29.43
CA VAL A 233 -4.52 -13.19 29.14
C VAL A 233 -5.34 -13.14 30.42
N ILE A 234 -6.46 -12.41 30.38
CA ILE A 234 -7.43 -12.31 31.46
C ILE A 234 -8.76 -12.90 30.98
N ILE A 235 -9.22 -13.95 31.68
CA ILE A 235 -10.48 -14.62 31.39
C ILE A 235 -11.62 -13.96 32.20
N THR A 236 -12.69 -13.53 31.52
CA THR A 236 -13.81 -12.76 32.10
C THR A 236 -15.16 -13.44 31.83
N SER A 237 -16.19 -13.10 32.61
CA SER A 237 -17.53 -13.74 32.56
C SER A 237 -18.57 -12.98 31.73
N VAL A 238 -18.16 -12.02 30.89
CA VAL A 238 -19.07 -11.01 30.31
C VAL A 238 -20.09 -11.63 29.33
N GLY A 239 -19.70 -12.68 28.60
CA GLY A 239 -20.60 -13.47 27.75
C GLY A 239 -21.80 -14.07 28.49
N LEU A 240 -21.62 -14.43 29.78
CA LEU A 240 -22.71 -14.97 30.60
C LEU A 240 -23.75 -13.89 30.93
N GLU A 241 -23.33 -12.65 31.15
CA GLU A 241 -24.25 -11.53 31.38
C GLU A 241 -25.02 -11.14 30.12
N LYS A 242 -24.40 -11.21 28.93
CA LYS A 242 -25.11 -11.03 27.65
C LYS A 242 -26.23 -12.06 27.48
N LEU A 243 -26.00 -13.32 27.82
CA LEU A 243 -27.03 -14.36 27.83
C LEU A 243 -28.12 -14.08 28.89
N ALA A 244 -27.72 -13.70 30.12
CA ALA A 244 -28.66 -13.38 31.19
C ALA A 244 -29.54 -12.14 30.90
N GLN A 245 -28.99 -11.12 30.21
CA GLN A 245 -29.78 -9.98 29.73
C GLN A 245 -30.71 -10.38 28.59
N ARG A 246 -30.24 -11.18 27.61
CA ARG A 246 -31.06 -11.65 26.49
C ARG A 246 -32.23 -12.54 26.94
N GLY A 247 -32.05 -13.30 28.03
CA GLY A 247 -33.12 -14.05 28.69
C GLY A 247 -34.09 -13.22 29.55
N LYS A 248 -33.74 -11.96 29.89
CA LYS A 248 -34.59 -11.03 30.64
C LYS A 248 -35.25 -9.96 29.76
N SER A 249 -34.72 -9.73 28.57
CA SER A 249 -35.27 -8.78 27.58
C SER A 249 -36.45 -9.39 26.80
N LEU A 250 -37.56 -9.63 27.50
CA LEU A 250 -38.86 -9.62 26.83
C LEU A 250 -39.10 -8.19 26.32
N SER A 251 -39.35 -8.04 25.02
CA SER A 251 -39.66 -6.74 24.44
C SER A 251 -40.83 -6.08 25.17
N PRO A 252 -40.74 -4.80 25.58
CA PRO A 252 -41.88 -4.09 26.16
C PRO A 252 -43.12 -4.16 25.28
N LEU A 253 -42.94 -4.13 23.96
CA LEU A 253 -44.01 -4.29 22.99
C LEU A 253 -44.69 -5.66 23.07
N ALA A 254 -43.94 -6.75 23.33
CA ALA A 254 -44.50 -8.10 23.48
C ALA A 254 -45.29 -8.27 24.79
N SER A 255 -44.81 -7.66 25.89
CA SER A 255 -45.58 -7.62 27.14
C SER A 255 -46.86 -6.78 26.99
N ILE A 256 -46.77 -5.62 26.33
CA ILE A 256 -47.93 -4.75 26.08
C ILE A 256 -48.94 -5.44 25.16
N THR A 257 -48.53 -6.09 24.06
CA THR A 257 -49.48 -6.80 23.19
C THR A 257 -50.10 -8.00 23.90
N GLY A 258 -49.36 -8.74 24.73
CA GLY A 258 -49.91 -9.83 25.55
C GLY A 258 -50.98 -9.34 26.54
N ILE A 259 -50.71 -8.24 27.25
CA ILE A 259 -51.66 -7.61 28.20
C ILE A 259 -52.89 -7.06 27.47
N SER A 260 -52.70 -6.35 26.35
CA SER A 260 -53.81 -5.85 25.51
C SER A 260 -54.66 -6.98 24.96
N LEU A 261 -54.06 -8.07 24.47
CA LEU A 261 -54.79 -9.24 23.96
C LEU A 261 -55.60 -9.92 25.08
N PHE A 262 -55.04 -10.03 26.28
CA PHE A 262 -55.76 -10.54 27.45
C PHE A 262 -56.98 -9.68 27.81
N PHE A 263 -56.85 -8.35 27.82
CA PHE A 263 -57.98 -7.46 28.04
C PHE A 263 -59.03 -7.53 26.92
N ILE A 264 -58.63 -7.64 25.66
CA ILE A 264 -59.56 -7.82 24.53
C ILE A 264 -60.31 -9.16 24.67
N ILE A 265 -59.63 -10.27 24.94
CA ILE A 265 -60.25 -11.58 25.14
C ILE A 265 -61.21 -11.54 26.35
N SER A 266 -60.80 -10.91 27.46
CA SER A 266 -61.65 -10.71 28.63
C SER A 266 -62.90 -9.90 28.31
N MET A 267 -62.78 -8.80 27.56
CA MET A 267 -63.93 -8.01 27.09
C MET A 267 -64.83 -8.80 26.13
N CYS A 268 -64.27 -9.59 25.21
CA CYS A 268 -65.05 -10.47 24.34
C CYS A 268 -65.81 -11.54 25.13
N LEU A 269 -65.19 -12.16 26.14
CA LEU A 269 -65.83 -13.13 27.03
C LEU A 269 -66.95 -12.47 27.86
N LEU A 270 -66.72 -11.27 28.41
CA LEU A 270 -67.74 -10.48 29.12
C LEU A 270 -68.91 -10.09 28.19
N PHE A 271 -68.63 -9.71 26.94
CA PHE A 271 -69.66 -9.41 25.93
C PHE A 271 -70.47 -10.65 25.56
N LEU A 272 -69.82 -11.81 25.37
CA LEU A 272 -70.51 -13.08 25.11
C LEU A 272 -71.38 -13.49 26.31
N TRP A 273 -70.86 -13.39 27.53
CA TRP A 273 -71.59 -13.70 28.76
C TRP A 273 -72.80 -12.76 28.95
N LYS A 274 -72.63 -11.46 28.71
CA LYS A 274 -73.70 -10.46 28.75
C LYS A 274 -74.74 -10.66 27.65
N LYS A 275 -74.32 -11.06 26.44
CA LYS A 275 -75.21 -11.40 25.31
C LYS A 275 -76.00 -12.71 25.55
N PHE A 276 -75.51 -13.60 26.41
CA PHE A 276 -76.22 -14.79 26.88
C PHE A 276 -77.11 -14.55 28.13
N GLN A 277 -77.15 -13.33 28.69
CA GLN A 277 -77.98 -12.97 29.84
C GLN A 277 -79.26 -12.13 29.58
N PRO A 278 -80.04 -12.38 28.49
CA PRO A 278 -81.41 -11.88 28.39
C PRO A 278 -82.49 -12.98 28.36
N TYR A 279 -82.33 -14.10 29.08
CA TYR A 279 -83.35 -15.18 29.13
C TYR A 279 -83.79 -15.63 30.55
N LYS A 280 -83.35 -14.98 31.64
CA LYS A 280 -83.59 -15.52 33.01
C LYS A 280 -84.10 -14.55 34.09
N ALA A 281 -84.65 -13.39 33.71
CA ALA A 281 -85.08 -12.35 34.68
C ALA A 281 -86.45 -11.69 34.39
N ILE A 282 -87.33 -12.29 33.59
CA ILE A 282 -88.73 -11.82 33.39
C ILE A 282 -89.74 -12.90 33.87
N ARG A 283 -89.48 -13.46 35.05
CA ARG A 283 -90.47 -14.18 35.87
C ARG A 283 -90.12 -13.95 37.35
N GLN A 284 -91.16 -13.88 38.19
CA GLN A 284 -91.10 -13.73 39.64
C GLN A 284 -90.43 -12.45 40.18
N LYS A 285 -91.19 -11.35 40.17
CA LYS A 285 -91.32 -10.51 41.37
C LYS A 285 -92.75 -9.97 41.51
N LEU A 286 -93.52 -10.64 42.35
CA LEU A 286 -94.76 -10.17 42.95
C LEU A 286 -94.59 -10.43 44.46
N GLU A 287 -95.18 -9.58 45.29
CA GLU A 287 -95.09 -9.57 46.78
C GLU A 287 -93.71 -9.15 47.36
N GLY A 288 -93.72 -8.54 48.56
CA GLY A 288 -92.52 -8.22 49.36
C GLY A 288 -92.05 -6.75 49.44
N ARG A 289 -92.86 -5.86 50.04
CA ARG A 289 -92.42 -4.62 50.76
C ARG A 289 -92.48 -4.93 52.28
N PRO A 290 -91.91 -4.15 53.25
CA PRO A 290 -91.16 -2.87 53.16
C PRO A 290 -89.89 -2.87 54.08
N GLU A 291 -89.21 -1.80 54.53
CA GLU A 291 -89.18 -0.32 54.29
C GLU A 291 -87.77 0.23 54.67
N SER A 292 -87.60 1.57 54.70
CA SER A 292 -86.62 2.39 55.50
C SER A 292 -85.09 2.20 55.29
N GLU A 293 -84.21 3.21 55.44
CA GLU A 293 -84.37 4.66 55.72
C GLU A 293 -83.17 5.52 55.20
N TYR A 294 -83.40 6.84 55.14
CA TYR A 294 -82.45 7.99 55.25
C TYR A 294 -81.21 8.24 54.36
N ARG A 295 -81.29 9.39 53.62
CA ARG A 295 -80.31 10.52 53.50
C ARG A 295 -78.91 10.27 52.86
N LYS A 296 -78.27 11.23 52.17
CA LYS A 296 -78.61 12.63 51.76
C LYS A 296 -77.89 13.02 50.44
N ALA A 297 -78.26 14.18 49.86
CA ALA A 297 -77.66 14.87 48.70
C ALA A 297 -76.18 15.32 48.94
N GLN A 298 -75.41 15.94 48.01
CA GLN A 298 -75.71 16.96 46.97
C GLN A 298 -74.55 16.98 45.93
N SER A 299 -74.76 16.98 44.59
CA SER A 299 -74.75 18.11 43.60
C SER A 299 -73.45 18.97 43.52
N PHE A 300 -73.03 19.65 42.43
CA PHE A 300 -73.76 20.25 41.29
C PHE A 300 -72.82 20.80 40.16
N SER A 301 -73.31 20.92 38.90
CA SER A 301 -72.82 21.78 37.75
C SER A 301 -71.36 21.65 37.24
N GLY A 302 -70.91 21.97 36.02
CA GLY A 302 -71.41 22.69 34.81
C GLY A 302 -70.28 23.67 34.34
N HIS A 303 -70.04 24.07 33.08
CA HIS A 303 -70.70 24.07 31.75
C HIS A 303 -69.61 23.73 30.65
N GLU A 304 -69.76 23.61 29.31
CA GLU A 304 -70.51 24.32 28.22
C GLU A 304 -69.99 25.77 27.96
N ASP A 305 -69.67 26.26 26.75
CA ASP A 305 -69.60 25.68 25.37
C ASP A 305 -68.81 26.63 24.37
N ALA A 306 -68.74 26.29 23.06
CA ALA A 306 -68.25 27.08 21.88
C ALA A 306 -66.73 27.38 21.75
N LEU A 307 -66.02 27.38 20.59
CA LEU A 307 -66.20 27.56 19.12
C LEU A 307 -65.75 28.95 18.57
N GLY A 308 -64.79 28.98 17.62
CA GLY A 308 -64.44 30.19 16.83
C GLY A 308 -63.10 30.22 16.04
N ASP A 309 -63.21 30.48 14.73
CA ASP A 309 -62.39 31.31 13.80
C ASP A 309 -60.92 31.06 13.34
N PHE A 310 -60.83 30.73 12.04
CA PHE A 310 -60.02 31.25 10.90
C PHE A 310 -58.56 31.80 10.98
N GLY A 311 -57.77 31.52 9.92
CA GLY A 311 -56.61 32.33 9.48
C GLY A 311 -55.84 31.71 8.29
N ILE A 312 -55.57 32.48 7.21
CA ILE A 312 -54.81 32.07 6.00
C ILE A 312 -53.86 33.21 5.56
N TYR A 313 -52.62 32.91 5.16
CA TYR A 313 -51.80 33.75 4.26
C TYR A 313 -50.76 32.95 3.44
N GLU A 314 -50.30 33.55 2.34
CA GLU A 314 -49.31 33.07 1.35
C GLU A 314 -48.27 34.19 1.10
N PHE A 315 -47.07 33.90 0.51
CA PHE A 315 -46.37 34.69 -0.55
C PHE A 315 -44.83 34.45 -0.67
N VAL A 316 -44.41 33.83 -1.79
CA VAL A 316 -43.39 34.30 -2.79
C VAL A 316 -41.89 34.61 -2.43
N ALA A 317 -40.99 33.76 -2.99
CA ALA A 317 -39.71 33.99 -3.73
C ALA A 317 -38.37 34.57 -3.15
N PHE A 318 -37.28 33.77 -3.30
CA PHE A 318 -35.91 33.98 -3.91
C PHE A 318 -35.03 35.25 -3.64
N PRO A 319 -33.69 35.32 -3.95
CA PRO A 319 -32.78 34.38 -4.68
C PRO A 319 -31.33 34.15 -4.08
N ASP A 320 -30.47 33.40 -4.82
CA ASP A 320 -28.97 33.48 -4.93
C ASP A 320 -28.02 33.19 -3.72
N ALA A 321 -26.73 32.79 -3.87
CA ALA A 321 -25.93 32.24 -5.01
C ALA A 321 -24.56 31.62 -4.54
N SER A 322 -23.72 31.21 -5.50
CA SER A 322 -22.30 30.73 -5.44
C SER A 322 -22.08 29.20 -5.24
N ALA A 323 -21.03 28.56 -5.79
CA ALA A 323 -19.82 29.09 -6.45
C ALA A 323 -19.23 28.20 -7.60
N VAL A 324 -18.72 28.86 -8.66
CA VAL A 324 -17.54 28.56 -9.52
C VAL A 324 -17.33 27.15 -10.17
N PRO A 325 -17.27 27.06 -11.52
CA PRO A 325 -16.67 25.95 -12.27
C PRO A 325 -15.19 26.21 -12.69
N ARG A 326 -14.49 25.18 -13.21
CA ARG A 326 -13.17 25.30 -13.86
C ARG A 326 -13.19 24.79 -15.31
N MET A 327 -12.19 25.22 -16.09
CA MET A 327 -12.17 25.23 -17.56
C MET A 327 -11.07 24.32 -18.13
N SER A 328 -11.23 23.78 -19.35
CA SER A 328 -10.16 23.69 -20.37
C SER A 328 -10.64 23.09 -21.71
N SER A 329 -10.41 23.81 -22.82
CA SER A 329 -10.04 23.27 -24.15
C SER A 329 -9.83 24.41 -25.16
N ARG A 330 -8.76 24.38 -25.98
CA ARG A 330 -8.57 25.25 -27.15
C ARG A 330 -7.63 24.61 -28.18
N SER A 331 -7.81 24.93 -29.47
CA SER A 331 -7.10 24.36 -30.63
C SER A 331 -6.31 25.40 -31.46
N ALA A 332 -5.57 24.93 -32.47
CA ALA A 332 -4.58 25.62 -33.34
C ALA A 332 -5.21 26.52 -34.45
N PRO A 333 -4.58 26.99 -35.59
CA PRO A 333 -3.37 26.52 -36.34
C PRO A 333 -2.45 27.62 -37.01
N ALA A 334 -1.62 27.24 -38.02
CA ALA A 334 -0.94 28.05 -39.08
C ALA A 334 0.37 28.84 -38.75
N SER A 335 1.30 29.18 -39.68
CA SER A 335 1.71 28.69 -41.03
C SER A 335 3.03 29.38 -41.55
N ASP A 336 3.48 29.03 -42.77
CA ASP A 336 4.28 29.79 -43.79
C ASP A 336 5.83 29.61 -44.00
N GLY A 337 6.28 29.82 -45.26
CA GLY A 337 7.67 29.71 -45.80
C GLY A 337 8.22 31.04 -46.39
N VAL A 338 9.10 31.17 -47.41
CA VAL A 338 9.69 30.30 -48.48
C VAL A 338 11.11 30.86 -48.89
N THR A 339 11.79 30.29 -49.91
CA THR A 339 13.25 30.32 -50.26
C THR A 339 13.74 31.24 -51.41
N GLY A 340 15.07 31.48 -51.50
CA GLY A 340 15.84 31.86 -52.72
C GLY A 340 17.21 32.51 -52.41
N GLN A 341 18.28 32.50 -53.23
CA GLN A 341 18.59 31.85 -54.52
C GLN A 341 20.16 31.85 -54.75
N ASP A 342 20.70 31.18 -55.78
CA ASP A 342 22.13 30.75 -55.85
C ASP A 342 22.97 31.25 -57.06
N PHE A 343 24.31 31.04 -57.05
CA PHE A 343 25.23 31.33 -58.19
C PHE A 343 26.41 30.33 -58.35
N GLN A 344 27.19 30.46 -59.45
CA GLN A 344 27.96 29.37 -60.07
C GLN A 344 29.50 29.48 -59.96
N GLY A 345 30.14 28.37 -59.54
CA GLY A 345 31.58 28.13 -59.63
C GLY A 345 31.90 26.64 -59.47
N THR A 346 32.77 26.08 -60.31
CA THR A 346 33.10 24.64 -60.34
C THR A 346 34.45 24.38 -59.66
N ILE A 347 34.57 23.27 -58.93
CA ILE A 347 35.73 22.96 -58.06
C ILE A 347 36.61 21.87 -58.69
N TYR A 348 37.93 21.98 -58.46
CA TYR A 348 38.89 20.88 -58.56
C TYR A 348 39.30 20.43 -57.15
N GLU A 349 39.38 19.14 -56.90
CA GLU A 349 39.66 18.57 -55.58
C GLU A 349 40.79 17.53 -55.61
N VAL A 350 41.62 17.52 -54.57
CA VAL A 350 42.59 16.46 -54.27
C VAL A 350 42.51 16.17 -52.78
N ILE A 351 41.91 15.03 -52.42
CA ILE A 351 41.88 14.53 -51.04
C ILE A 351 43.21 13.85 -50.76
N GLN A 352 43.89 14.22 -49.67
CA GLN A 352 45.18 13.61 -49.29
C GLN A 352 45.15 13.15 -47.83
N HIS A 353 45.21 11.84 -47.63
CA HIS A 353 45.35 11.20 -46.33
C HIS A 353 46.77 11.42 -45.79
N ILE A 354 46.89 11.94 -44.56
CA ILE A 354 48.18 12.15 -43.88
C ILE A 354 48.26 11.12 -42.74
N PRO A 355 49.02 10.02 -42.88
CA PRO A 355 49.26 9.11 -41.77
C PRO A 355 50.13 9.80 -40.70
N ALA A 356 49.90 9.48 -39.43
CA ALA A 356 50.73 9.98 -38.35
C ALA A 356 52.15 9.40 -38.45
N GLN A 357 53.18 10.25 -38.31
CA GLN A 357 54.55 9.77 -38.13
C GLN A 357 54.70 9.22 -36.71
N GLN A 358 55.25 8.01 -36.57
CA GLN A 358 55.80 7.58 -35.29
C GLN A 358 57.00 8.47 -34.96
N GLN A 359 57.05 8.92 -33.71
CA GLN A 359 58.23 9.59 -33.16
C GLN A 359 59.20 8.50 -32.70
N ASP A 360 60.40 8.49 -33.28
CA ASP A 360 61.45 7.52 -33.01
C ASP A 360 62.42 8.13 -32.00
N ASP A 361 62.37 7.67 -30.75
CA ASP A 361 63.24 8.16 -29.67
C ASP A 361 64.55 7.37 -29.70
N THR A 362 65.66 7.98 -30.16
CA THR A 362 67.01 7.45 -29.94
C THR A 362 68.09 8.55 -29.94
N GLU A 363 68.42 9.05 -28.75
CA GLU A 363 69.80 9.01 -28.19
C GLU A 363 69.76 9.11 -26.66
#